data_AF-A0A961MIS1-F1
#
_entry.id   AF-A0A961MIS1-F1
#
_cell.length_a   1.000
_cell.length_b   1.000
_cell.length_c   1.000
_cell.angle_alpha   90.00
_cell.angle_beta   90.00
_cell.angle_gamma   90.00
#
_symmetry.space_group_name_H-M   'P 1'
#
loop_
_entity.id
_entity.type
_entity.pdbx_description
1 polymer ?
#
loop_
_entity_poly.entity_id
_entity_poly.type
_entity_poly.pdbx_seq_one_letter_code
_entity_poly.pdbx_strand_id
1 'polypeptide(L)'
;PSTYKIPACADRPRIFNVALWPEANREETIYRSKAVGEPPLMLANSVLMALSAACAACGPHYPDLRAPATPEAILAAIHRAEGT
;
A
#
# COMPACT_ATOMS: atom_id res chain seq x y z
N PRO A 1 18.58 8.26 9.33
CA PRO A 1 17.84 9.55 9.27
C PRO A 1 17.11 9.85 10.59
N SER A 2 17.27 11.06 11.13
CA SER A 2 16.84 11.39 12.51
C SER A 2 15.31 11.35 12.69
N THR A 3 14.54 12.07 11.86
CA THR A 3 13.11 12.32 12.13
C THR A 3 12.15 11.94 11.01
N TYR A 4 12.49 12.10 9.72
CA TYR A 4 11.66 11.63 8.60
C TYR A 4 12.06 10.19 8.20
N LYS A 5 11.11 9.25 8.26
CA LYS A 5 11.36 7.82 8.05
C LYS A 5 10.85 7.37 6.69
N ILE A 6 11.75 7.34 5.72
CA ILE A 6 11.53 6.62 4.45
C ILE A 6 11.68 5.11 4.67
N PRO A 7 11.10 4.27 3.78
CA PRO A 7 11.35 2.83 3.82
C PRO A 7 12.84 2.50 3.77
N ALA A 8 13.28 1.62 4.68
CA ALA A 8 14.60 1.05 4.74
C ALA A 8 14.63 -0.37 4.13
N CYS A 9 15.80 -1.02 4.13
CA CYS A 9 15.99 -2.34 3.52
C CYS A 9 15.04 -3.43 4.05
N ALA A 10 14.63 -3.34 5.32
CA ALA A 10 13.75 -4.32 5.96
C ALA A 10 12.26 -4.10 5.68
N ASP A 11 11.88 -2.91 5.20
CA ASP A 11 10.46 -2.54 5.00
C ASP A 11 9.91 -3.06 3.66
N ARG A 12 10.77 -3.58 2.79
CA ARG A 12 10.34 -4.23 1.54
C ARG A 12 9.55 -5.51 1.84
N PRO A 13 8.55 -5.88 1.02
CA PRO A 13 7.87 -7.16 1.16
C PRO A 13 8.87 -8.32 1.15
N ARG A 14 8.71 -9.28 2.08
CA ARG A 14 9.59 -10.46 2.17
C ARG A 14 9.56 -11.30 0.89
N ILE A 15 8.36 -11.40 0.30
CA ILE A 15 8.12 -12.01 -1.00
C ILE A 15 7.60 -10.89 -1.90
N PHE A 16 8.35 -10.57 -2.95
CA PHE A 16 7.98 -9.49 -3.88
C PHE A 16 7.99 -10.02 -5.31
N ASN A 17 6.81 -10.42 -5.78
CA ASN A 17 6.62 -10.96 -7.13
C ASN A 17 6.17 -9.86 -8.08
N VAL A 18 6.83 -9.73 -9.22
CA VAL A 18 6.52 -8.74 -10.26
C VAL A 18 6.48 -9.44 -11.61
N ALA A 19 5.45 -9.14 -12.40
CA ALA A 19 5.33 -9.58 -13.79
C ALA A 19 4.91 -8.39 -14.65
N LEU A 20 5.36 -8.38 -15.91
CA LEU A 20 4.96 -7.36 -16.88
C LEU A 20 3.78 -7.87 -17.70
N TRP A 21 2.83 -6.97 -17.97
CA TRP A 21 1.75 -7.26 -18.89
C TRP A 21 2.31 -7.32 -20.34
N PRO A 22 2.09 -8.42 -21.08
CA PRO A 22 2.83 -8.69 -22.32
C PRO A 22 2.32 -7.91 -23.55
N GLU A 23 1.22 -7.16 -23.42
CA GLU A 23 0.57 -6.51 -24.55
C GLU A 23 1.23 -5.20 -24.94
N ALA A 24 1.42 -5.03 -26.26
CA ALA A 24 1.87 -3.77 -26.86
C ALA A 24 0.91 -2.61 -26.54
N ASN A 25 1.38 -1.38 -26.71
CA ASN A 25 0.49 -0.23 -26.66
C ASN A 25 -0.40 -0.19 -27.91
N ARG A 26 -1.70 0.08 -27.71
CA ARG A 26 -2.65 0.31 -28.81
C ARG A 26 -2.33 1.61 -29.55
N GLU A 27 -1.84 2.61 -28.81
CA GLU A 27 -1.41 3.89 -29.35
C GLU A 27 -0.04 3.79 -30.02
N GLU A 28 0.25 4.71 -30.94
CA GLU A 28 1.50 4.78 -31.71
C GLU A 28 2.63 5.45 -30.92
N THR A 29 2.97 4.90 -29.76
CA THR A 29 4.12 5.34 -28.97
C THR A 29 5.42 4.76 -29.53
N ILE A 30 6.57 5.31 -29.10
CA ILE A 30 7.88 4.79 -29.49
C ILE A 30 7.98 3.30 -29.16
N TYR A 31 8.18 2.49 -30.21
CA TYR A 31 8.16 1.02 -30.14
C TYR A 31 6.95 0.41 -29.42
N ARG A 32 5.78 1.07 -29.46
CA ARG A 32 4.55 0.64 -28.75
C ARG A 32 4.76 0.46 -27.24
N SER A 33 5.66 1.23 -26.63
CA SER A 33 5.92 1.25 -25.19
C SER A 33 4.83 1.95 -24.37
N LYS A 34 4.81 1.74 -23.04
CA LYS A 34 3.89 2.39 -22.09
C LYS A 34 4.71 3.08 -21.00
N ALA A 35 4.24 4.24 -20.54
CA ALA A 35 4.86 4.93 -19.41
C ALA A 35 4.67 4.10 -18.12
N VAL A 36 5.75 3.95 -17.35
CA VAL A 36 5.78 3.14 -16.11
C VAL A 36 6.38 3.88 -14.91
N GLY A 37 6.69 5.18 -15.04
CA GLY A 37 7.29 5.96 -13.95
C GLY A 37 6.32 6.17 -12.79
N GLU A 38 5.20 6.84 -13.06
CA GLU A 38 4.18 7.16 -12.05
C GLU A 38 3.12 6.06 -11.85
N PRO A 39 2.61 5.35 -12.89
CA PRO A 39 1.46 4.47 -12.72
C PRO A 39 1.61 3.39 -11.63
N PRO A 40 2.78 2.72 -11.47
CA PRO A 40 2.95 1.71 -10.42
C PRO A 40 2.88 2.26 -8.99
N LEU A 41 3.05 3.57 -8.76
CA LEU A 41 2.96 4.17 -7.43
C LEU A 41 1.63 3.87 -6.75
N MET A 42 0.54 3.85 -7.53
CA MET A 42 -0.81 3.59 -7.02
C MET A 42 -0.98 2.16 -6.49
N LEU A 43 -0.13 1.22 -6.91
CA LEU A 43 -0.17 -0.16 -6.41
C LEU A 43 0.11 -0.24 -4.91
N ALA A 44 0.81 0.75 -4.34
CA ALA A 44 1.09 0.83 -2.90
C ALA A 44 -0.17 0.92 -2.03
N ASN A 45 -1.30 1.38 -2.58
CA ASN A 45 -2.57 1.42 -1.86
C ASN A 45 -3.03 0.01 -1.41
N SER A 46 -2.57 -1.05 -2.08
CA SER A 46 -2.82 -2.43 -1.65
C SER A 46 -2.33 -2.70 -0.22
N VAL A 47 -1.20 -2.12 0.18
CA VAL A 47 -0.66 -2.26 1.55
C VAL A 47 -1.55 -1.55 2.56
N LEU A 48 -2.01 -0.34 2.25
CA LEU A 48 -2.93 0.40 3.13
C LEU A 48 -4.25 -0.35 3.31
N MET A 49 -4.80 -0.93 2.24
CA MET A 49 -6.03 -1.71 2.30
C MET A 49 -5.84 -3.04 3.04
N ALA A 50 -4.70 -3.71 2.87
CA ALA A 50 -4.37 -4.90 3.65
C ALA A 50 -4.26 -4.60 5.15
N LEU A 51 -3.63 -3.48 5.53
CA LEU A 51 -3.57 -3.03 6.92
C LEU A 51 -4.96 -2.67 7.47
N SER A 52 -5.79 -1.99 6.67
CA SER A 52 -7.18 -1.66 7.05
C SER A 52 -8.00 -2.93 7.32
N ALA A 53 -7.89 -3.93 6.43
CA ALA A 53 -8.53 -5.22 6.60
C ALA A 53 -8.02 -5.97 7.85
N ALA A 54 -6.72 -5.89 8.15
CA ALA A 54 -6.16 -6.48 9.38
C ALA A 54 -6.71 -5.81 10.64
N CYS A 55 -6.86 -4.48 10.65
CA CYS A 55 -7.48 -3.76 11.78
C CYS A 55 -8.96 -4.12 11.93
N ALA A 56 -9.70 -4.24 10.81
CA ALA A 56 -11.11 -4.65 10.82
C ALA A 56 -11.30 -6.08 11.38
N ALA A 57 -10.29 -6.94 11.33
CA ALA A 57 -10.36 -8.29 11.89
C ALA A 57 -10.27 -8.30 13.44
N CYS A 58 -9.91 -7.18 14.08
CA CYS A 58 -9.76 -7.09 15.53
C CYS A 58 -11.10 -6.92 16.28
N GLY A 59 -12.17 -6.50 15.60
CA GLY A 59 -13.47 -6.30 16.25
C GLY A 59 -14.61 -6.02 15.27
N PRO A 60 -15.84 -5.85 15.78
CA PRO A 60 -17.04 -5.74 14.94
C PRO A 60 -17.24 -4.34 14.34
N HIS A 61 -16.48 -3.33 14.78
CA HIS A 61 -16.65 -1.95 14.35
C HIS A 61 -15.73 -1.58 13.18
N TYR A 62 -16.10 -0.56 12.42
CA TYR A 62 -15.29 -0.05 11.31
C TYR A 62 -14.00 0.62 11.83
N PRO A 63 -12.79 0.19 11.40
CA PRO A 63 -11.52 0.66 11.97
C PRO A 63 -11.17 2.12 11.60
N ASP A 64 -11.75 2.68 10.53
CA ASP A 64 -11.41 4.01 10.00
C ASP A 64 -9.89 4.29 9.98
N LEU A 65 -9.11 3.38 9.36
CA LEU A 65 -7.66 3.53 9.29
C LEU A 65 -7.28 4.74 8.42
N ARG A 66 -6.47 5.64 8.99
CA ARG A 66 -6.02 6.88 8.34
C ARG A 66 -4.64 6.70 7.69
N ALA A 67 -4.41 7.44 6.61
CA ALA A 67 -3.08 7.58 6.01
C ALA A 67 -2.32 8.79 6.60
N PRO A 68 -0.98 8.71 6.78
CA PRO A 68 -0.16 7.49 6.67
C PRO A 68 -0.47 6.50 7.80
N ALA A 69 -0.53 5.20 7.48
CA ALA A 69 -0.78 4.13 8.46
C ALA A 69 0.48 3.86 9.31
N THR A 70 0.87 4.85 10.12
CA THR A 70 1.93 4.71 11.11
C THR A 70 1.53 3.68 12.18
N PRO A 71 2.49 3.16 12.97
CA PRO A 71 2.15 2.25 14.07
C PRO A 71 1.11 2.83 15.05
N GLU A 72 1.18 4.14 15.33
CA GLU A 72 0.20 4.84 16.16
C GLU A 72 -1.19 4.89 15.51
N ALA A 73 -1.27 5.21 14.21
CA ALA A 73 -2.53 5.22 13.48
C ALA A 73 -3.18 3.83 13.38
N ILE A 74 -2.36 2.77 13.26
CA ILE A 74 -2.79 1.37 13.30
C ILE A 74 -3.37 1.04 14.67
N LEU A 75 -2.67 1.36 15.76
CA LEU A 75 -3.17 1.11 17.12
C LEU A 75 -4.51 1.81 17.37
N ALA A 76 -4.62 3.07 16.97
CA ALA A 76 -5.88 3.81 17.08
C ALA A 76 -7.01 3.18 16.25
N ALA A 77 -6.70 2.62 15.08
CA ALA A 77 -7.69 1.93 14.24
C ALA A 77 -8.13 0.59 14.83
N ILE A 78 -7.23 -0.13 15.50
CA ILE A 78 -7.54 -1.37 16.24
C ILE A 78 -8.49 -1.06 17.40
N HIS A 79 -8.19 -0.05 18.22
CA HIS A 79 -9.10 0.34 19.31
C HIS A 79 -10.49 0.74 18.79
N ARG A 80 -10.56 1.50 17.69
CA ARG A 80 -11.84 1.80 17.04
C ARG A 80 -12.59 0.54 16.59
N ALA A 81 -11.90 -0.46 16.04
CA ALA A 81 -12.52 -1.73 15.64
C ALA A 81 -13.02 -2.55 16.84
N GLU A 82 -12.26 -2.53 17.95
CA GLU A 82 -12.60 -3.19 19.22
C GLU A 82 -13.70 -2.45 20.01
N GLY A 83 -13.88 -1.15 19.77
CA GLY A 83 -14.81 -0.29 20.52
C GLY A 83 -14.21 0.26 21.82
N THR A 84 -12.89 0.43 21.89
CA THR A 84 -12.11 0.88 23.05
C THR A 84 -11.46 2.25 22.87
#